data_AF-A0A0C3PKA1-F1
#
_entry.id   AF-A0A0C3PKA1-F1
#
_cell.length_a   1.000
_cell.length_b   1.000
_cell.length_c   1.000
_cell.angle_alpha   90.00
_cell.angle_beta   90.00
_cell.angle_gamma   90.00
#
_symmetry.space_group_name_H-M   'P 1'
#
loop_
_entity.id
_entity.type
_entity.pdbx_description
1 polymer ?
#
loop_
_entity_poly.entity_id
_entity_poly.type
_entity_poly.pdbx_seq_one_letter_code
_entity_poly.pdbx_strand_id
1 'polypeptide(L)' 'LSQLLLHFGLFPTAPSQPWIAISVELLGFYHALFGWSCDSISALVSALNMHYECWGFRLTTQEVHVPCCN' A
#
# COMPACT_ATOMS: atom_id res chain seq x y z
N LEU A 1 1.48 -47.11 -3.41
CA LEU A 1 2.76 -46.37 -3.35
C LEU A 1 2.56 -44.94 -2.88
N SER A 2 1.63 -44.18 -3.47
CA SER A 2 1.24 -42.82 -3.03
C SER A 2 0.79 -42.70 -1.57
N GLN A 3 0.00 -43.66 -1.06
CA GLN A 3 -0.49 -43.66 0.33
C GLN A 3 0.62 -43.87 1.37
N LEU A 4 1.67 -44.60 1.01
CA LEU A 4 2.80 -44.90 1.90
C LEU A 4 3.64 -43.64 2.14
N LEU A 5 3.83 -42.83 1.10
CA LEU A 5 4.57 -41.56 1.16
C LEU A 5 3.88 -40.50 2.03
N LEU A 6 2.54 -40.49 2.04
CA LEU A 6 1.75 -39.63 2.93
C LEU A 6 1.87 -40.06 4.39
N HIS A 7 1.90 -41.37 4.66
CA HIS A 7 2.04 -41.92 6.02
C HIS A 7 3.40 -41.56 6.66
N PHE A 8 4.47 -41.48 5.85
CA PHE A 8 5.80 -41.10 6.32
C PHE A 8 6.07 -39.59 6.36
N GLY A 9 5.08 -38.74 6.05
CA GLY A 9 5.26 -37.28 6.08
C GLY A 9 6.27 -36.77 5.04
N LEU A 10 6.49 -37.53 3.96
CA LEU A 10 7.45 -37.18 2.90
C LEU A 10 6.85 -36.21 1.86
N PHE A 11 5.58 -35.83 2.03
CA PHE A 11 5.00 -34.67 1.38
C PHE A 11 4.99 -33.52 2.39
N PRO A 12 5.53 -32.34 2.03
CA PRO A 12 5.37 -31.15 2.85
C PRO A 12 3.88 -30.99 3.16
N THR A 13 3.54 -30.97 4.45
CA THR A 13 2.21 -30.56 4.89
C THR A 13 1.91 -29.24 4.20
N ALA A 14 0.78 -29.13 3.50
CA ALA A 14 0.42 -27.90 2.80
C ALA A 14 0.65 -26.71 3.74
N PRO A 15 1.33 -25.63 3.28
CA PRO A 15 1.75 -24.55 4.16
C PRO A 15 0.54 -24.02 4.94
N SER A 16 0.68 -23.90 6.25
CA SER A 16 -0.38 -23.49 7.18
C SER A 16 -0.86 -22.05 6.96
N GLN A 17 -0.13 -21.27 6.16
CA GLN A 17 -0.51 -19.94 5.70
C GLN A 17 -0.63 -19.94 4.18
N PRO A 18 -1.66 -19.31 3.59
CA PRO A 18 -1.67 -19.01 2.18
C PRO A 18 -0.56 -17.98 1.92
N TRP A 19 0.46 -18.39 1.18
CA TRP A 19 1.44 -17.45 0.65
C TRP A 19 0.72 -16.65 -0.44
N ILE A 20 0.35 -15.40 -0.13
CA ILE A 20 -0.15 -14.47 -1.14
C ILE A 20 1.02 -14.14 -2.08
N ALA A 21 1.07 -14.83 -3.21
CA ALA A 21 1.97 -14.49 -4.30
C ALA A 21 1.34 -13.31 -5.07
N ILE A 22 1.85 -12.10 -4.85
CA ILE A 22 1.47 -10.90 -5.62
C ILE A 22 2.43 -10.78 -6.79
N SER A 23 1.90 -10.56 -8.00
CA SER A 23 2.74 -10.27 -9.16
C SER A 23 3.56 -8.99 -8.93
N VAL A 24 4.86 -9.07 -9.18
CA VAL A 24 5.78 -7.90 -9.08
C VAL A 24 5.37 -6.81 -10.07
N GLU A 25 4.89 -7.19 -11.25
CA GLU A 25 4.37 -6.24 -12.25
C GLU A 25 3.13 -5.51 -11.75
N LEU A 26 2.23 -6.23 -11.07
CA LEU A 26 1.04 -5.64 -10.45
C LEU A 26 1.41 -4.63 -9.36
N LEU A 27 2.40 -4.97 -8.53
CA LEU A 27 2.89 -4.07 -7.49
C LEU A 27 3.54 -2.81 -8.09
N GLY A 28 4.32 -2.97 -9.16
CA GLY A 28 4.90 -1.85 -9.90
C GLY A 28 3.84 -0.94 -10.52
N PHE A 29 2.79 -1.52 -11.10
CA PHE A 29 1.64 -0.78 -11.63
C PHE A 29 0.91 0.02 -10.54
N TYR A 30 0.60 -0.61 -9.40
CA TYR A 30 -0.03 0.09 -8.28
C TYR A 30 0.85 1.19 -7.70
N HIS A 31 2.16 0.95 -7.58
CA HIS A 31 3.11 1.96 -7.10
C HIS A 31 3.14 3.19 -8.02
N ALA A 32 3.15 2.98 -9.35
CA ALA A 32 3.11 4.08 -10.31
C ALA A 32 1.79 4.87 -10.24
N LEU A 33 0.65 4.17 -10.14
CA LEU A 33 -0.66 4.79 -9.94
C LEU A 33 -0.71 5.61 -8.65
N PHE A 34 -0.16 5.07 -7.57
CA PHE A 34 -0.16 5.72 -6.27
C PHE A 34 0.74 6.95 -6.27
N GLY A 35 1.90 6.90 -6.94
CA GLY A 35 2.75 8.07 -7.14
C GLY A 35 2.02 9.19 -7.87
N TRP A 36 1.40 8.86 -9.01
CA TRP A 36 0.69 9.86 -9.81
C TRP A 36 -0.54 10.46 -9.11
N SER A 37 -1.29 9.64 -8.37
CA SER A 37 -2.42 10.14 -7.58
C SER A 37 -1.95 11.03 -6.43
N CYS A 38 -0.87 10.67 -5.75
CA CYS A 38 -0.26 11.47 -4.70
C CYS A 38 0.21 12.83 -5.23
N ASP A 39 0.87 12.87 -6.38
CA ASP A 39 1.32 14.11 -7.02
C ASP A 39 0.14 15.01 -7.37
N SER A 40 -0.94 14.43 -7.92
CA SER A 40 -2.17 15.16 -8.25
C SER A 40 -2.87 15.74 -7.01
N ILE A 41 -3.00 14.93 -5.95
CA ILE A 41 -3.59 15.37 -4.68
C ILE A 41 -2.71 16.47 -4.05
N SER A 42 -1.40 16.30 -4.06
CA SER A 42 -0.45 17.29 -3.53
C SER A 42 -0.54 18.62 -4.27
N ALA A 43 -0.64 18.58 -5.61
CA ALA A 43 -0.87 19.76 -6.43
C ALA A 43 -2.21 20.44 -6.10
N LEU A 44 -3.28 19.67 -5.92
CA LEU A 44 -4.59 20.18 -5.52
C LEU A 44 -4.55 20.85 -4.15
N VAL A 45 -3.93 20.20 -3.16
CA VAL A 45 -3.76 20.75 -1.81
C VAL A 45 -2.96 22.06 -1.87
N SER A 46 -1.89 22.11 -2.66
CA SER A 46 -1.09 23.33 -2.85
C SER A 46 -1.89 24.46 -3.48
N ALA A 47 -2.67 24.16 -4.53
CA ALA A 47 -3.53 25.14 -5.21
C ALA A 47 -4.62 25.67 -4.27
N LEU A 48 -5.26 24.80 -3.49
CA LEU A 48 -6.24 25.21 -2.49
C LEU A 48 -5.60 26.07 -1.40
N ASN A 49 -4.42 25.68 -0.91
CA ASN A 49 -3.71 26.46 0.08
C ASN A 49 -3.38 27.87 -0.43
N MET A 50 -2.85 27.98 -1.65
CA MET A 50 -2.60 29.28 -2.28
C MET A 50 -3.91 30.09 -2.45
N HIS A 51 -5.00 29.45 -2.86
CA HIS A 51 -6.28 30.11 -3.03
C HIS A 51 -6.83 30.67 -1.71
N TYR A 52 -6.80 29.88 -0.65
CA TYR A 52 -7.28 30.28 0.67
C TYR A 52 -6.39 31.36 1.33
N GLU A 53 -5.07 31.25 1.19
CA GLU A 53 -4.13 32.27 1.68
C GLU A 53 -4.34 33.62 0.96
N CYS A 54 -4.57 33.61 -0.35
CA CYS A 54 -4.93 34.83 -1.11
C CYS A 54 -6.21 35.50 -0.57
N TRP A 55 -7.11 34.72 0.05
CA TRP A 55 -8.36 35.21 0.61
C TRP A 55 -8.24 35.51 2.12
N GLY A 56 -7.04 35.41 2.68
CA GLY A 56 -6.75 35.70 4.09
C GLY A 56 -7.12 34.57 5.06
N PHE A 57 -7.43 33.37 4.55
CA PHE A 57 -7.70 32.20 5.37
C PHE A 57 -6.43 31.39 5.54
N ARG A 58 -6.09 31.09 6.80
CA ARG A 58 -4.94 30.25 7.15
C ARG A 58 -5.41 28.83 7.42
N LEU A 59 -4.96 27.87 6.61
CA LEU A 59 -5.29 26.46 6.82
C LEU A 59 -4.52 25.93 8.05
N THR A 60 -5.25 25.39 9.03
CA THR A 60 -4.64 24.66 10.15
C THR A 60 -4.41 23.23 9.71
N THR A 61 -3.18 22.90 9.30
CA THR A 61 -2.76 21.51 9.15
C THR A 61 -2.84 20.85 10.51
N GLN A 62 -3.84 19.98 10.70
CA GLN A 62 -3.78 19.02 11.78
C GLN A 62 -2.73 18.00 11.35
N GLU A 63 -1.53 18.10 11.93
CA GLU A 63 -0.47 17.11 11.77
C GLU A 63 -1.05 15.76 12.19
N VAL A 64 -1.52 14.98 11.22
CA VAL A 64 -1.93 13.60 11.47
C VAL A 64 -0.64 12.84 11.67
N HIS A 65 -0.27 12.61 12.93
CA HIS A 65 0.82 11.72 13.26
C HIS A 65 0.46 10.33 12.71
N VAL A 66 1.04 9.97 11.57
CA VAL A 66 0.98 8.63 11.01
C VAL A 66 2.04 7.83 11.78
N PRO A 67 1.65 6.92 12.69
CA PRO A 67 2.62 6.08 13.34
C PRO A 67 3.31 5.26 12.26
N CYS A 68 4.65 5.28 12.23
CA CYS A 68 5.39 4.37 11.37
C CYS A 68 4.96 2.94 11.72
N CYS A 69 4.42 2.21 10.74
CA CYS A 69 4.19 0.79 10.89
C CYS A 69 5.56 0.11 11.09
N ASN A 70 5.85 -0.34 12.31
CA ASN A 70 6.94 -1.26 12.62
C ASN A 70 6.62 -2.66 12.14
#